data_AF-K8PPC0-F1
#
_entry.id   AF-K8PPC0-F1
#
_cell.length_a   1.000
_cell.length_b   1.000
_cell.length_c   1.000
_cell.angle_alpha   90.00
_cell.angle_beta   90.00
_cell.angle_gamma   90.00
#
_symmetry.space_group_name_H-M   'P 1'
#
loop_
_entity.id
_entity.type
_entity.pdbx_description
1 polymer ?
#
loop_
_entity_poly.entity_id
_entity_poly.type
_entity_poly.pdbx_seq_one_letter_code
_entity_poly.pdbx_strand_id
1 'polypeptide(L)'
;MIVHINLSDGKPYLLSVADAIATLSDEAGFQSGDQARITCGGLRLPSGEIIILTGLLFERGNRHVFIVWLRSSKRCRARDRSESLDFDTAELADAMVDVRGEVTLADGRVIRAVQPIPAKLPYEITDLDWRMVHQTISAAKAEDRCYLHLPDCGEADLIATARELNLLNYTALLGLDKIPYLKVIQGELLKHDPKVFPVSTPETN
;
A
#
# COMPACT_ATOMS: atom_id res chain seq x y z
N MET A 1 -19.95 8.34 9.01
CA MET A 1 -19.66 7.78 7.67
C MET A 1 -18.16 7.89 7.50
N ILE A 2 -17.44 6.78 7.34
CA ILE A 2 -15.98 6.82 7.15
C ILE A 2 -15.75 7.14 5.67
N VAL A 3 -15.17 8.30 5.39
CA VAL A 3 -14.75 8.68 4.04
C VAL A 3 -13.29 8.32 3.94
N HIS A 4 -13.00 7.17 3.34
CA HIS A 4 -11.64 6.86 2.95
C HIS A 4 -11.27 7.82 1.83
N ILE A 5 -10.37 8.78 2.11
CA ILE A 5 -9.70 9.51 1.04
C ILE A 5 -8.69 8.55 0.45
N ASN A 6 -9.14 7.74 -0.50
CA ASN A 6 -8.24 6.95 -1.31
C ASN A 6 -7.53 7.92 -2.25
N LEU A 7 -6.33 8.34 -1.87
CA LEU A 7 -5.44 9.15 -2.71
C LEU A 7 -4.86 8.36 -3.91
N SER A 8 -5.41 7.16 -4.17
CA SER A 8 -5.05 6.34 -5.33
C SER A 8 -5.32 7.03 -6.66
N ASP A 9 -6.19 8.03 -6.69
CA ASP A 9 -6.58 8.72 -7.91
C ASP A 9 -5.76 10.01 -8.07
N GLY A 10 -4.44 9.85 -8.26
CA GLY A 10 -3.58 10.90 -8.84
C GLY A 10 -2.42 11.43 -7.99
N LYS A 11 -2.26 11.03 -6.73
CA LYS A 11 -1.07 11.39 -5.91
C LYS A 11 -0.26 10.12 -5.59
N PRO A 12 1.04 10.04 -5.92
CA PRO A 12 1.87 8.89 -5.54
C PRO A 12 1.85 8.73 -4.01
N TYR A 13 1.91 7.49 -3.51
CA TYR A 13 1.97 7.19 -2.08
C TYR A 13 2.81 8.22 -1.33
N LEU A 14 2.17 8.91 -0.39
CA LEU A 14 2.75 10.06 0.30
C LEU A 14 4.03 9.67 1.04
N LEU A 15 5.05 10.52 0.90
CA LEU A 15 6.41 10.24 1.34
C LEU A 15 6.65 10.70 2.78
N SER A 16 5.79 11.54 3.34
CA SER A 16 5.93 12.09 4.67
C SER A 16 4.59 12.43 5.33
N VAL A 17 4.63 12.62 6.65
CA VAL A 17 3.50 13.17 7.41
C VAL A 17 3.07 14.55 6.90
N ALA A 18 4.02 15.38 6.47
CA ALA A 18 3.71 16.72 5.94
C ALA A 18 2.88 16.65 4.64
N ASP A 19 3.20 15.71 3.75
CA ASP A 19 2.42 15.50 2.51
C ASP A 19 0.99 15.04 2.83
N ALA A 20 0.81 14.25 3.90
CA ALA A 20 -0.49 13.82 4.38
C ALA A 20 -1.31 14.96 4.98
N ILE A 21 -0.69 15.84 5.77
CA ILE A 21 -1.34 17.04 6.30
C ILE A 21 -1.72 18.00 5.18
N ALA A 22 -0.86 18.23 4.19
CA ALA A 22 -1.19 19.04 3.03
C ALA A 22 -2.42 18.47 2.30
N THR A 23 -2.47 17.14 2.15
CA THR A 23 -3.61 16.48 1.54
C THR A 23 -4.90 16.58 2.37
N LEU A 24 -4.82 16.43 3.69
CA LEU A 24 -5.97 16.66 4.57
C LEU A 24 -6.43 18.13 4.53
N SER A 25 -5.51 19.07 4.35
CA SER A 25 -5.83 20.50 4.21
C SER A 25 -6.61 20.75 2.92
N ASP A 26 -6.13 20.22 1.80
CA ASP A 26 -6.75 20.35 0.48
C ASP A 26 -8.14 19.68 0.42
N GLU A 27 -8.26 18.44 0.89
CA GLU A 27 -9.42 17.58 0.64
C GLU A 27 -10.43 17.54 1.79
N ALA A 28 -9.98 17.74 3.04
CA ALA A 28 -10.81 17.64 4.24
C ALA A 28 -10.95 18.96 5.00
N GLY A 29 -10.27 20.03 4.55
CA GLY A 29 -10.27 21.34 5.19
C GLY A 29 -9.61 21.35 6.56
N PHE A 30 -8.54 20.55 6.72
CA PHE A 30 -7.70 20.54 7.92
C PHE A 30 -7.03 21.92 8.11
N GLN A 31 -7.22 22.53 9.27
CA GLN A 31 -6.82 23.93 9.52
C GLN A 31 -6.15 24.11 10.88
N SER A 32 -5.73 25.35 11.17
CA SER A 32 -5.10 25.70 12.44
C SER A 32 -6.01 25.35 13.63
N GLY A 33 -5.46 24.60 14.58
CA GLY A 33 -6.19 24.11 15.77
C GLY A 33 -6.74 22.69 15.61
N ASP A 34 -6.78 22.15 14.39
CA ASP A 34 -7.12 20.74 14.17
C ASP A 34 -5.95 19.83 14.53
N GLN A 35 -6.28 18.59 14.88
CA GLN A 35 -5.31 17.52 15.09
C GLN A 35 -5.75 16.26 14.35
N ALA A 36 -4.79 15.56 13.78
CA ALA A 36 -4.96 14.22 13.23
C ALA A 36 -4.25 13.20 14.14
N ARG A 37 -4.79 12.00 14.25
CA ARG A 37 -4.18 10.89 14.99
C ARG A 37 -3.53 9.92 14.02
N ILE A 38 -2.30 9.51 14.28
CA ILE A 38 -1.65 8.43 13.54
C ILE A 38 -2.16 7.09 14.06
N THR A 39 -2.63 6.26 13.14
CA THR A 39 -3.02 4.87 13.38
C THR A 39 -2.02 3.94 12.70
N CYS A 40 -1.57 2.92 13.43
CA CYS A 40 -0.63 1.92 12.94
C CYS A 40 -1.29 0.54 12.96
N GLY A 41 -1.18 -0.22 11.86
CA GLY A 41 -1.65 -1.60 11.75
C GLY A 41 -0.54 -2.51 11.25
N GLY A 42 -0.28 -3.63 11.93
CA GLY A 42 0.71 -4.61 11.49
C GLY A 42 0.22 -5.43 10.30
N LEU A 43 1.04 -5.56 9.25
CA LEU A 43 0.87 -6.53 8.18
C LEU A 43 1.99 -7.56 8.27
N ARG A 44 1.64 -8.81 8.53
CA ARG A 44 2.59 -9.92 8.51
C ARG A 44 2.78 -10.38 7.06
N LEU A 45 4.03 -10.38 6.62
CA LEU A 45 4.44 -10.86 5.30
C LEU A 45 4.63 -12.38 5.31
N PRO A 46 4.64 -13.03 4.13
CA PRO A 46 4.95 -14.46 4.01
C PRO A 46 6.33 -14.85 4.59
N SER A 47 7.28 -13.92 4.58
CA SER A 47 8.59 -14.09 5.23
C SER A 47 8.51 -14.16 6.76
N GLY A 48 7.34 -13.92 7.36
CA GLY A 48 7.15 -13.77 8.80
C GLY A 48 7.46 -12.37 9.32
N GLU A 49 8.09 -11.50 8.51
CA GLU A 49 8.34 -10.11 8.88
C GLU A 49 7.02 -9.34 9.04
N ILE A 50 6.97 -8.45 10.04
CA ILE A 50 5.83 -7.54 10.25
C ILE A 50 6.24 -6.16 9.77
N ILE A 51 5.49 -5.61 8.82
CA ILE A 51 5.58 -4.21 8.42
C ILE A 51 4.39 -3.43 8.98
N ILE A 52 4.51 -2.12 9.08
CA ILE A 52 3.45 -1.25 9.62
C ILE A 52 2.77 -0.49 8.50
N LEU A 53 1.44 -0.63 8.42
CA LEU A 53 0.53 0.22 7.68
C LEU A 53 0.26 1.46 8.54
N THR A 54 0.57 2.64 8.02
CA THR A 54 0.43 3.89 8.77
C THR A 54 -0.60 4.78 8.11
N GLY A 55 -1.61 5.21 8.86
CA GLY A 55 -2.66 6.12 8.39
C GLY A 55 -2.80 7.32 9.32
N LEU A 56 -3.08 8.50 8.76
CA LEU A 56 -3.45 9.70 9.51
C LEU A 56 -4.96 9.82 9.51
N LEU A 57 -5.56 9.69 10.68
CA LEU A 57 -7.00 9.75 10.92
C LEU A 57 -7.37 11.15 11.41
N PHE A 58 -8.25 11.82 10.67
CA PHE A 58 -8.81 13.11 11.04
C PHE A 58 -10.34 13.01 11.16
N GLU A 59 -10.87 13.36 12.33
CA GLU A 59 -12.30 13.40 12.57
C GLU A 59 -12.80 14.85 12.58
N ARG A 60 -13.77 15.16 11.71
CA ARG A 60 -14.43 16.47 11.69
C ARG A 60 -15.83 16.32 12.27
N GLY A 61 -16.27 17.32 13.05
CA GLY A 61 -17.47 17.37 13.92
C GLY A 61 -18.84 16.93 13.36
N ASN A 62 -18.91 16.45 12.11
CA ASN A 62 -20.06 15.86 11.45
C ASN A 62 -19.96 14.32 11.30
N ARG A 63 -19.13 13.63 12.08
CA ARG A 63 -18.86 12.17 11.97
C ARG A 63 -18.28 11.74 10.62
N HIS A 64 -17.60 12.66 9.94
CA HIS A 64 -16.76 12.35 8.80
C HIS A 64 -15.37 12.03 9.34
N VAL A 65 -14.93 10.81 9.07
CA VAL A 65 -13.57 10.35 9.39
C VAL A 65 -12.82 10.28 8.07
N PHE A 66 -11.72 11.00 7.98
CA PHE A 66 -10.81 11.00 6.85
C PHE A 66 -9.56 10.22 7.24
N ILE A 67 -9.10 9.34 6.37
CA ILE A 67 -7.86 8.59 6.58
C ILE A 67 -6.95 8.81 5.37
N VAL A 68 -5.73 9.26 5.63
CA VAL A 68 -4.68 9.40 4.63
C VAL A 68 -3.59 8.37 4.91
N TRP A 69 -3.38 7.45 3.98
CA TRP A 69 -2.40 6.38 4.14
C TRP A 69 -0.99 6.83 3.70
N LEU A 70 -0.01 6.54 4.55
CA LEU A 70 1.41 6.64 4.23
C LEU A 70 1.95 5.32 3.68
N ARG A 71 3.16 5.34 3.13
CA ARG A 71 3.86 4.11 2.72
C ARG A 71 4.03 3.16 3.89
N SER A 72 3.82 1.87 3.62
CA SER A 72 4.13 0.82 4.58
C SER A 72 5.61 0.82 4.90
N SER A 73 5.96 0.76 6.17
CA SER A 73 7.34 0.85 6.63
C SER A 73 7.54 0.05 7.89
N LYS A 74 8.81 -0.28 8.17
CA LYS A 74 9.23 -0.77 9.48
C LYS A 74 9.87 0.33 10.30
N ARG A 75 10.61 1.22 9.62
CA ARG A 75 11.32 2.33 10.24
C ARG A 75 10.85 3.65 9.68
N CYS A 76 10.90 4.68 10.53
CA CYS A 76 10.72 6.07 10.15
C CYS A 76 11.99 6.85 10.43
N ARG A 77 12.19 7.91 9.66
CA ARG A 77 13.15 8.96 9.95
C ARG A 77 12.40 10.20 10.39
N ALA A 78 12.89 10.90 11.40
CA ALA A 78 12.35 12.17 11.84
C ALA A 78 13.46 13.10 12.32
N ARG A 79 13.07 14.30 12.74
CA ARG A 79 13.93 15.23 13.47
C ARG A 79 13.35 15.53 14.84
N ASP A 80 14.18 15.38 15.86
CA ASP A 80 13.94 15.93 17.20
C ASP A 80 14.81 17.18 17.32
N ARG A 81 14.18 18.35 17.41
CA ARG A 81 14.83 19.67 17.33
C ARG A 81 15.67 19.81 16.05
N SER A 82 16.98 19.55 16.15
CA SER A 82 17.97 19.65 15.07
C SER A 82 18.64 18.31 14.73
N GLU A 83 18.38 17.26 15.50
CA GLU A 83 19.01 15.95 15.33
C GLU A 83 18.12 15.05 14.49
N SER A 84 18.74 14.30 13.57
CA SER A 84 18.06 13.26 12.81
C SER A 84 17.98 12.00 13.66
N LEU A 85 16.80 11.39 13.70
CA LEU A 85 16.59 10.13 14.42
C LEU A 85 15.87 9.11 13.53
N ASP A 86 16.31 7.86 13.60
CA ASP A 86 15.66 6.72 12.98
C ASP A 86 15.04 5.87 14.10
N PHE A 87 13.79 5.45 13.93
CA PHE A 87 13.03 4.77 14.98
C PHE A 87 11.98 3.82 14.36
N ASP A 88 11.38 2.94 15.17
CA ASP A 88 10.39 1.99 14.66
C ASP A 88 9.07 2.70 14.33
N THR A 89 8.49 2.38 13.18
CA THR A 89 7.21 2.99 12.73
C THR A 89 6.09 2.72 13.73
N ALA A 90 6.14 1.61 14.46
CA ALA A 90 5.16 1.27 15.49
C ALA A 90 5.09 2.30 16.64
N GLU A 91 6.17 3.05 16.89
CA GLU A 91 6.19 4.11 17.91
C GLU A 91 5.31 5.32 17.54
N LEU A 92 4.87 5.43 16.28
CA LEU A 92 3.90 6.44 15.85
C LEU A 92 2.46 6.10 16.24
N ALA A 93 2.19 4.92 16.81
CA ALA A 93 0.85 4.53 17.19
C ALA A 93 0.24 5.54 18.18
N ASP A 94 -0.96 6.03 17.83
CA ASP A 94 -1.71 7.04 18.58
C ASP A 94 -1.01 8.40 18.72
N ALA A 95 0.06 8.66 17.95
CA ALA A 95 0.71 9.96 17.91
C ALA A 95 -0.23 11.03 17.31
N MET A 96 -0.17 12.24 17.84
CA MET A 96 -1.00 13.37 17.39
C MET A 96 -0.20 14.27 16.45
N VAL A 97 -0.81 14.71 15.37
CA VAL A 97 -0.18 15.56 14.35
C VAL A 97 -0.97 16.85 14.21
N ASP A 98 -0.26 17.98 14.20
CA ASP A 98 -0.85 19.29 13.97
C ASP A 98 -0.74 19.76 12.50
N VAL A 99 -1.28 20.94 12.21
CA VAL A 99 -1.24 21.56 10.87
C VAL A 99 0.17 21.90 10.38
N ARG A 100 1.16 21.98 11.28
CA ARG A 100 2.56 22.23 10.94
C ARG A 100 3.32 20.94 10.64
N GLY A 101 2.67 19.78 10.79
CA GLY A 101 3.30 18.47 10.67
C GLY A 101 4.22 18.14 11.85
N GLU A 102 4.04 18.82 12.98
CA GLU A 102 4.66 18.45 14.25
C GLU A 102 3.89 17.26 14.83
N VAL A 103 4.64 16.22 15.21
CA VAL A 103 4.12 14.95 15.70
C VAL A 103 4.45 14.81 17.17
N THR A 104 3.43 14.76 18.01
CA THR A 104 3.54 14.47 19.44
C THR A 104 3.34 12.98 19.65
N LEU A 105 4.40 12.28 20.04
CA LEU A 105 4.38 10.86 20.36
C LEU A 105 3.59 10.59 21.66
N ALA A 106 3.23 9.33 21.90
CA ALA A 106 2.51 8.91 23.11
C ALA A 106 3.26 9.22 24.42
N ASP A 107 4.59 9.30 24.37
CA ASP A 107 5.44 9.68 25.51
C ASP A 107 5.60 11.20 25.70
N GLY A 108 4.93 12.00 24.86
CA GLY A 108 4.95 13.46 24.90
C GLY A 108 6.12 14.11 24.16
N ARG A 109 7.06 13.34 23.58
CA ARG A 109 8.11 13.90 22.73
C ARG A 109 7.51 14.47 21.45
N VAL A 110 8.04 15.61 21.00
CA VAL A 110 7.62 16.28 19.76
C VAL A 110 8.71 16.13 18.72
N ILE A 111 8.37 15.49 17.61
CA ILE A 111 9.25 15.29 16.45
C ILE A 111 8.63 15.93 15.21
N ARG A 112 9.44 16.20 14.19
CA ARG A 112 8.99 16.79 12.92
C ARG A 112 9.65 16.11 11.73
N ALA A 113 9.20 16.46 10.53
CA ALA A 113 9.72 15.92 9.27
C ALA A 113 9.71 14.37 9.26
N VAL A 114 8.63 13.79 9.79
CA VAL A 114 8.47 12.34 9.88
C VAL A 114 8.27 11.77 8.48
N GLN A 115 9.19 10.91 8.08
CA GLN A 115 9.24 10.23 6.80
C GLN A 115 9.36 8.72 7.01
N PRO A 116 8.32 7.95 6.67
CA PRO A 116 8.41 6.49 6.58
C PRO A 116 9.50 6.09 5.60
N ILE A 117 10.39 5.20 6.02
CA ILE A 117 11.35 4.55 5.12
C ILE A 117 10.59 3.38 4.50
N PRO A 118 10.25 3.44 3.20
CA PRO A 118 9.38 2.43 2.60
C PRO A 118 9.98 1.05 2.81
N ALA A 119 9.18 0.14 3.36
CA ALA A 119 9.57 -1.25 3.41
C ALA A 119 9.79 -1.69 1.96
N LYS A 120 11.00 -2.15 1.65
CA LYS A 120 11.20 -2.98 0.47
C LYS A 120 10.46 -4.26 0.80
N LEU A 121 9.19 -4.35 0.40
CA LEU A 121 8.46 -5.61 0.46
C LEU A 121 9.37 -6.62 -0.26
N PRO A 122 9.92 -7.64 0.43
CA PRO A 122 10.60 -8.72 -0.24
C PRO A 122 9.50 -9.56 -0.89
N TYR A 123 8.88 -9.01 -1.93
CA TYR A 123 7.97 -9.74 -2.76
C TYR A 123 8.86 -10.47 -3.75
N GLU A 124 9.41 -11.61 -3.33
CA GLU A 124 9.64 -12.66 -4.31
C GLU A 124 8.26 -12.98 -4.86
N ILE A 125 7.96 -12.42 -6.03
CA ILE A 125 6.69 -12.66 -6.72
C ILE A 125 6.58 -14.16 -6.88
N THR A 126 5.66 -14.77 -6.13
CA THR A 126 5.45 -16.21 -6.17
C THR A 126 4.82 -16.60 -7.50
N ASP A 127 4.82 -17.89 -7.83
CA ASP A 127 4.16 -18.36 -9.05
C ASP A 127 2.66 -17.99 -9.07
N LEU A 128 2.01 -18.00 -7.90
CA LEU A 128 0.62 -17.58 -7.76
C LEU A 128 0.45 -16.09 -8.06
N ASP A 129 1.35 -15.25 -7.55
CA ASP A 129 1.30 -13.81 -7.78
C ASP A 129 1.50 -13.48 -9.26
N TRP A 130 2.44 -14.17 -9.91
CA TRP A 130 2.65 -14.07 -11.36
C TRP A 130 1.41 -14.45 -12.14
N ARG A 131 0.74 -15.55 -11.76
CA ARG A 131 -0.53 -15.96 -12.38
C ARG A 131 -1.64 -14.94 -12.13
N MET A 132 -1.73 -14.38 -10.93
CA MET A 132 -2.72 -13.33 -10.61
C MET A 132 -2.48 -12.05 -11.43
N VAL A 133 -1.23 -11.62 -11.56
CA VAL A 133 -0.85 -10.46 -12.38
C VAL A 133 -1.16 -10.73 -13.85
N HIS A 134 -0.78 -11.89 -14.38
CA HIS A 134 -1.06 -12.25 -15.78
C HIS A 134 -2.56 -12.32 -16.07
N GLN A 135 -3.33 -12.97 -15.19
CA GLN A 135 -4.79 -13.05 -15.32
C GLN A 135 -5.44 -11.66 -15.29
N THR A 136 -4.91 -10.74 -14.46
CA THR A 136 -5.37 -9.35 -14.38
C THR A 136 -5.11 -8.62 -15.69
N ILE A 137 -3.90 -8.75 -16.25
CA ILE A 137 -3.53 -8.14 -17.53
C ILE A 137 -4.41 -8.70 -18.66
N SER A 138 -4.63 -10.02 -18.68
CA SER A 138 -5.41 -10.66 -19.74
C SER A 138 -6.90 -10.34 -19.67
N ALA A 139 -7.47 -10.32 -18.47
CA ALA A 139 -8.85 -9.85 -18.28
C ALA A 139 -9.03 -8.39 -18.71
N ALA A 140 -8.00 -7.57 -18.54
CA ALA A 140 -7.97 -6.18 -19.00
C ALA A 140 -7.62 -6.03 -20.50
N LYS A 141 -7.30 -7.13 -21.20
CA LYS A 141 -6.83 -7.17 -22.60
C LYS A 141 -5.69 -6.17 -22.86
N ALA A 142 -4.72 -6.17 -21.96
CA ALA A 142 -3.65 -5.19 -21.87
C ALA A 142 -2.25 -5.79 -22.07
N GLU A 143 -2.17 -7.02 -22.59
CA GLU A 143 -0.92 -7.76 -22.75
C GLU A 143 0.11 -6.99 -23.58
N ASP A 144 -0.35 -6.32 -24.65
CA ASP A 144 0.46 -5.52 -25.59
C ASP A 144 1.15 -4.31 -24.95
N ARG A 145 0.55 -3.72 -23.92
CA ARG A 145 1.08 -2.56 -23.19
C ARG A 145 1.78 -2.94 -21.88
N CYS A 146 1.36 -4.02 -21.24
CA CYS A 146 1.87 -4.47 -19.95
C CYS A 146 3.08 -5.40 -20.06
N TYR A 147 3.30 -6.04 -21.22
CA TYR A 147 4.51 -6.80 -21.51
C TYR A 147 5.38 -6.10 -22.55
N LEU A 148 6.65 -5.83 -22.21
CA LEU A 148 7.63 -5.30 -23.15
C LEU A 148 8.01 -6.39 -24.17
N HIS A 149 7.66 -6.17 -25.44
CA HIS A 149 8.00 -6.99 -26.62
C HIS A 149 8.17 -8.49 -26.34
N LEU A 150 7.06 -9.22 -26.41
CA LEU A 150 7.04 -10.67 -26.33
C LEU A 150 7.53 -11.29 -27.64
N PRO A 151 8.45 -12.27 -27.62
CA PRO A 151 8.59 -13.21 -28.72
C PRO A 151 7.28 -13.99 -28.89
N ASP A 152 6.99 -14.48 -30.10
CA ASP A 152 5.84 -15.37 -30.38
C ASP A 152 5.97 -16.67 -29.56
N CYS A 153 5.44 -16.68 -28.34
CA CYS A 153 5.44 -17.81 -27.41
C CYS A 153 4.01 -18.08 -26.92
N GLY A 154 3.68 -19.34 -26.63
CA GLY A 154 2.39 -19.71 -26.04
C GLY A 154 2.19 -19.17 -24.62
N GLU A 155 0.95 -19.16 -24.12
CA GLU A 155 0.53 -18.52 -22.86
C GLU A 155 1.28 -19.04 -21.61
N ALA A 156 1.55 -20.36 -21.53
CA ALA A 156 2.32 -20.95 -20.43
C ALA A 156 3.81 -20.53 -20.46
N ASP A 157 4.39 -20.43 -21.66
CA ASP A 157 5.76 -19.96 -21.87
C ASP A 157 5.87 -18.45 -21.65
N LEU A 158 4.78 -17.69 -21.85
CA LEU A 158 4.70 -16.25 -21.68
C LEU A 158 4.89 -15.83 -20.21
N ILE A 159 4.25 -16.51 -19.25
CA ILE A 159 4.43 -16.22 -17.82
C ILE A 159 5.87 -16.50 -17.38
N ALA A 160 6.42 -17.65 -17.78
CA ALA A 160 7.79 -18.03 -17.46
C ALA A 160 8.81 -17.05 -18.08
N THR A 161 8.64 -16.70 -19.35
CA THR A 161 9.50 -15.76 -20.10
C THR A 161 9.39 -14.35 -19.55
N ALA A 162 8.18 -13.85 -19.29
CA ALA A 162 7.97 -12.52 -18.73
C ALA A 162 8.57 -12.37 -17.33
N ARG A 163 8.54 -13.45 -16.53
CA ARG A 163 9.21 -13.51 -15.23
C ARG A 163 10.73 -13.51 -15.37
N GLU A 164 11.27 -14.41 -16.18
CA GLU A 164 12.72 -14.57 -16.36
C GLU A 164 13.37 -13.31 -16.93
N LEU A 165 12.72 -12.68 -17.91
CA LEU A 165 13.21 -11.49 -18.59
C LEU A 165 12.71 -10.18 -17.97
N ASN A 166 11.93 -10.24 -16.89
CA ASN A 166 11.35 -9.09 -16.19
C ASN A 166 10.64 -8.09 -17.14
N LEU A 167 9.79 -8.61 -18.02
CA LEU A 167 9.17 -7.84 -19.12
C LEU A 167 7.94 -7.02 -18.67
N LEU A 168 7.60 -7.01 -17.38
CA LEU A 168 6.45 -6.25 -16.89
C LEU A 168 6.71 -4.74 -16.94
N ASN A 169 5.86 -4.03 -17.68
CA ASN A 169 5.77 -2.59 -17.61
C ASN A 169 4.87 -2.16 -16.45
N TYR A 170 5.48 -1.97 -15.27
CA TYR A 170 4.78 -1.57 -14.05
C TYR A 170 4.02 -0.23 -14.19
N THR A 171 4.48 0.68 -15.07
CA THR A 171 3.78 1.94 -15.33
C THR A 171 2.46 1.71 -16.08
N ALA A 172 2.48 0.82 -17.08
CA ALA A 172 1.25 0.43 -17.79
C ALA A 172 0.29 -0.37 -16.90
N LEU A 173 0.83 -1.19 -16.00
CA LEU A 173 0.03 -1.95 -15.02
C LEU A 173 -0.73 -1.03 -14.06
N LEU A 174 -0.12 0.07 -13.63
CA LEU A 174 -0.77 1.08 -12.79
C LEU A 174 -1.91 1.82 -13.52
N GLY A 175 -1.85 1.91 -14.85
CA GLY A 175 -2.85 2.56 -15.70
C GLY A 175 -3.95 1.62 -16.20
N LEU A 176 -4.22 0.50 -15.52
CA LEU A 176 -5.32 -0.40 -15.87
C LEU A 176 -6.64 0.10 -15.30
N ASP A 177 -7.54 0.59 -16.16
CA ASP A 177 -8.83 1.15 -15.74
C ASP A 177 -9.88 0.08 -15.36
N LYS A 178 -9.64 -1.19 -15.72
CA LYS A 178 -10.58 -2.30 -15.57
C LYS A 178 -9.90 -3.51 -14.93
N ILE A 179 -9.59 -3.38 -13.66
CA ILE A 179 -9.02 -4.48 -12.87
C ILE A 179 -10.18 -5.35 -12.36
N PRO A 180 -10.23 -6.65 -12.72
CA PRO A 180 -11.26 -7.55 -12.20
C PRO A 180 -11.11 -7.73 -10.68
N TYR A 181 -12.23 -7.94 -9.99
CA TYR A 181 -12.22 -8.28 -8.57
C TYR A 181 -11.42 -9.57 -8.33
N LEU A 182 -10.73 -9.66 -7.18
CA LEU A 182 -9.95 -10.86 -6.79
C LEU A 182 -10.76 -12.15 -6.87
N LYS A 183 -12.06 -12.11 -6.56
CA LYS A 183 -12.95 -13.28 -6.67
C LYS A 183 -13.13 -13.77 -8.11
N VAL A 184 -13.12 -12.85 -9.08
CA VAL A 184 -13.18 -13.19 -10.52
C VAL A 184 -11.86 -13.81 -10.95
N ILE A 185 -10.73 -13.20 -10.58
CA ILE A 185 -9.38 -13.73 -10.84
C ILE A 185 -9.26 -15.15 -10.25
N GLN A 186 -9.67 -15.35 -9.00
CA GLN A 186 -9.67 -16.65 -8.34
C GLN A 186 -10.52 -17.68 -9.09
N GLY A 187 -11.72 -17.29 -9.54
CA GLY A 187 -12.62 -18.15 -10.30
C GLY A 187 -12.01 -18.62 -11.62
N GLU A 188 -11.36 -17.73 -12.36
CA GLU A 188 -10.68 -18.08 -13.62
C GLU A 188 -9.44 -18.96 -13.36
N LEU A 189 -8.62 -18.62 -12.35
CA LEU A 189 -7.46 -19.45 -11.99
C LEU A 189 -7.86 -20.87 -11.61
N LEU A 190 -8.97 -21.05 -10.88
CA LEU A 190 -9.49 -22.38 -10.52
C LEU A 190 -10.02 -23.18 -11.73
N LYS A 191 -10.52 -22.52 -12.77
CA LYS A 191 -10.94 -23.19 -14.01
C LYS A 191 -9.75 -23.72 -14.79
N HIS A 192 -8.65 -22.97 -14.83
CA HIS A 192 -7.45 -23.33 -15.58
C HIS A 192 -6.52 -24.29 -14.81
N ASP A 193 -6.45 -24.18 -13.48
CA ASP A 193 -5.67 -25.08 -12.63
C ASP A 193 -6.34 -25.25 -11.25
N PRO A 194 -7.14 -26.32 -11.06
CA PRO A 194 -7.90 -26.55 -9.82
C PRO A 194 -7.03 -26.76 -8.58
N LYS A 195 -5.72 -26.99 -8.73
CA LYS A 195 -4.80 -27.29 -7.63
C LYS A 195 -4.13 -26.05 -7.05
N VAL A 196 -4.38 -24.86 -7.63
CA VAL A 196 -3.71 -23.59 -7.27
C VAL A 196 -4.01 -23.12 -5.86
N PHE A 197 -5.17 -23.49 -5.32
CA PHE A 197 -5.54 -23.17 -3.95
C PHE A 197 -5.74 -24.48 -3.17
N PRO A 198 -4.84 -24.86 -2.24
CA PRO A 198 -5.14 -25.93 -1.33
C PRO A 198 -6.38 -25.51 -0.53
N VAL A 199 -7.46 -26.28 -0.68
CA VAL A 199 -8.64 -26.14 0.17
C VAL A 199 -8.14 -26.39 1.59
N SER A 200 -8.12 -25.34 2.42
CA SER A 200 -7.95 -25.50 3.85
C SER A 200 -9.11 -26.38 4.32
N THR A 201 -8.86 -27.67 4.52
CA THR A 201 -9.81 -28.52 5.23
C THR A 201 -10.03 -27.88 6.59
N PRO A 202 -11.27 -27.56 6.96
CA PRO A 202 -11.54 -27.05 8.29
C PRO A 202 -11.10 -28.14 9.28
N GLU A 203 -10.14 -27.82 10.14
CA GLU A 203 -9.82 -28.65 11.28
C GLU A 203 -11.09 -28.74 12.13
N THR A 204 -11.72 -29.91 12.09
CA THR A 204 -12.76 -30.32 13.03
C THR A 204 -12.18 -30.28 14.44
N ASN A 205 -12.61 -29.28 15.23
CA ASN A 205 -12.61 -29.37 16.68
C ASN A 205 -13.63 -30.40 17.16
#